data_AF-A0A2D6F4G0-F1
#
_entry.id   AF-A0A2D6F4G0-F1
#
_cell.length_a   1.000
_cell.length_b   1.000
_cell.length_c   1.000
_cell.angle_alpha   90.00
_cell.angle_beta   90.00
_cell.angle_gamma   90.00
#
_symmetry.space_group_name_H-M   'P 1'
#
loop_
_entity.id
_entity.type
_entity.pdbx_description
1 polymer ?
#
loop_
_entity_poly.entity_id
_entity_poly.type
_entity_poly.pdbx_seq_one_letter_code
_entity_poly.pdbx_strand_id
1 'polypeptide(L)'
;MAEGSVGREAGIEGERWVEGNDDVKVVAAGGYQAAHRYYAVVEADDYNSVVLLFNGSMWRGDVEILPVNDMIARRKALGNWGK
;
A
#
# COMPACT_ATOMS: atom_id res chain seq x y z
N MET A 1 -18.46 2.12 -27.97
CA MET A 1 -17.55 1.81 -26.84
C MET A 1 -18.14 0.61 -26.13
N ALA A 2 -17.48 -0.55 -26.20
CA ALA A 2 -18.06 -1.79 -25.67
C ALA A 2 -17.97 -1.78 -24.13
N GLU A 3 -19.07 -2.13 -23.48
CA GLU A 3 -19.33 -2.07 -22.04
C GLU A 3 -18.24 -2.74 -21.15
N GLY A 4 -17.44 -3.65 -21.72
CA GLY A 4 -16.31 -4.31 -21.03
C GLY A 4 -14.98 -3.54 -21.02
N SER A 5 -14.77 -2.52 -21.85
CA SER A 5 -13.49 -1.78 -21.87
C SER A 5 -13.36 -0.83 -20.69
N VAL A 6 -14.46 -0.19 -20.30
CA VAL A 6 -14.52 0.77 -19.18
C VAL A 6 -14.21 0.09 -17.84
N GLY A 7 -14.72 -1.14 -17.62
CA GLY A 7 -14.43 -1.91 -16.42
C GLY A 7 -12.96 -2.34 -16.31
N ARG A 8 -12.32 -2.64 -17.44
CA ARG A 8 -10.90 -3.00 -17.48
C ARG A 8 -9.98 -1.80 -17.21
N GLU A 9 -10.27 -0.66 -17.82
CA GLU A 9 -9.52 0.58 -17.60
C GLU A 9 -9.63 1.06 -16.14
N ALA A 10 -10.84 0.99 -15.55
CA ALA A 10 -11.05 1.31 -14.14
C ALA A 10 -10.32 0.36 -13.18
N GLY A 11 -10.14 -0.90 -13.58
CA GLY A 11 -9.32 -1.88 -12.86
C GLY A 11 -7.84 -1.53 -12.92
N ILE A 12 -7.31 -1.24 -14.12
CA ILE A 12 -5.90 -0.85 -14.32
C ILE A 12 -5.56 0.39 -13.47
N GLU A 13 -6.36 1.45 -13.57
CA GLU A 13 -6.11 2.67 -12.80
C GLU A 13 -6.34 2.44 -11.28
N GLY A 14 -7.28 1.55 -10.94
CA GLY A 14 -7.58 1.19 -9.56
C GLY A 14 -6.47 0.43 -8.84
N GLU A 15 -5.63 -0.28 -9.59
CA GLU A 15 -4.52 -1.09 -9.05
C GLU A 15 -3.16 -0.39 -9.20
N ARG A 16 -3.12 0.79 -9.83
CA ARG A 16 -1.87 1.53 -10.11
C ARG A 16 -1.07 1.87 -8.85
N TRP A 17 -1.73 2.05 -7.71
CA TRP A 17 -1.07 2.31 -6.42
C TRP A 17 -0.06 1.20 -6.05
N VAL A 18 -0.23 -0.03 -6.53
CA VAL A 18 0.66 -1.17 -6.27
C VAL A 18 2.07 -0.92 -6.81
N GLU A 19 2.19 -0.09 -7.83
CA GLU A 19 3.47 0.28 -8.45
C GLU A 19 4.29 1.24 -7.57
N GLY A 20 3.65 1.92 -6.61
CA GLY A 20 4.26 3.02 -5.86
C GLY A 20 4.51 4.26 -6.73
N ASN A 21 5.43 5.12 -6.29
CA ASN A 21 5.92 6.28 -7.02
C ASN A 21 7.31 6.69 -6.50
N ASP A 22 7.81 7.86 -6.90
CA ASP A 22 9.13 8.37 -6.48
C ASP A 22 9.25 8.58 -4.95
N ASP A 23 8.15 8.85 -4.26
CA ASP A 23 8.11 9.17 -2.83
C ASP A 23 7.70 7.98 -1.94
N VAL A 24 7.02 6.99 -2.51
CA VAL A 24 6.46 5.83 -1.80
C VAL A 24 6.80 4.54 -2.51
N LYS A 25 7.53 3.68 -1.82
CA LYS A 25 7.87 2.34 -2.27
C LYS A 25 6.90 1.31 -1.67
N VAL A 26 6.26 0.53 -2.52
CA VAL A 26 5.45 -0.62 -2.08
C VAL A 26 6.36 -1.82 -1.87
N VAL A 27 6.50 -2.28 -0.62
CA VAL A 27 7.34 -3.43 -0.24
C VAL A 27 6.60 -4.75 -0.47
N ALA A 28 5.32 -4.76 -0.13
CA ALA A 28 4.42 -5.90 -0.33
C ALA A 28 2.99 -5.40 -0.52
N ALA A 29 2.23 -6.09 -1.37
CA ALA A 29 0.81 -5.86 -1.56
C ALA A 29 0.09 -7.21 -1.69
N GLY A 30 -1.04 -7.34 -1.01
CA GLY A 30 -1.86 -8.56 -1.01
C GLY A 30 -3.34 -8.23 -1.06
N GLY A 31 -4.07 -8.91 -1.95
CA GLY A 31 -5.53 -8.83 -2.03
C GLY A 31 -6.20 -9.93 -1.23
N TYR A 32 -7.04 -9.57 -0.27
CA TYR A 32 -7.95 -10.45 0.43
C TYR A 32 -9.32 -10.46 -0.26
N GLN A 33 -9.42 -11.28 -1.31
CA GLN A 33 -10.58 -11.29 -2.21
C GLN A 33 -11.90 -11.64 -1.53
N ALA A 34 -11.91 -12.47 -0.48
CA ALA A 34 -13.16 -12.83 0.20
C ALA A 34 -13.81 -11.66 0.96
N ALA A 35 -13.02 -10.63 1.32
CA ALA A 35 -13.52 -9.44 2.01
C ALA A 35 -13.32 -8.15 1.20
N HIS A 36 -12.98 -8.26 -0.09
CA HIS A 36 -12.70 -7.12 -0.98
C HIS A 36 -11.74 -6.09 -0.34
N ARG A 37 -10.66 -6.57 0.29
CA ARG A 37 -9.72 -5.72 1.04
C ARG A 37 -8.30 -5.90 0.54
N TYR A 38 -7.55 -4.81 0.46
CA TYR A 38 -6.12 -4.85 0.21
C TYR A 38 -5.34 -4.65 1.51
N TYR A 39 -4.17 -5.28 1.60
CA TYR A 39 -3.16 -5.03 2.61
C TYR A 39 -1.85 -4.68 1.91
N ALA A 40 -1.13 -3.69 2.43
CA ALA A 40 0.16 -3.29 1.88
C ALA A 40 1.13 -2.89 3.00
N VAL A 41 2.42 -3.13 2.74
CA VAL A 41 3.52 -2.54 3.51
C VAL A 41 4.24 -1.58 2.58
N VAL A 42 4.40 -0.33 3.02
CA VAL A 42 5.03 0.73 2.23
C VAL A 42 6.16 1.39 3.01
N GLU A 43 7.16 1.87 2.29
CA GLU A 43 8.26 2.70 2.79
C GLU A 43 8.12 4.10 2.19
N ALA A 44 8.19 5.13 3.03
CA ALA A 44 8.18 6.53 2.61
C ALA A 44 8.88 7.39 3.68
N ASP A 45 9.46 8.51 3.27
CA ASP A 45 10.11 9.46 4.17
C ASP A 45 9.12 10.47 4.80
N ASP A 46 7.96 10.68 4.15
CA ASP A 46 6.88 11.54 4.64
C ASP A 46 5.55 10.80 4.69
N TYR A 47 4.82 10.97 5.80
CA TYR A 47 3.50 10.40 5.99
C TYR A 47 2.50 10.93 4.97
N ASN A 48 2.61 12.21 4.60
CA ASN A 48 1.67 12.83 3.66
C ASN A 48 1.78 12.21 2.26
N SER A 49 2.97 11.77 1.85
CA SER A 49 3.16 11.05 0.58
C SER A 49 2.37 9.75 0.53
N VAL A 50 2.28 9.02 1.65
CA VAL A 50 1.46 7.81 1.77
C VAL A 50 -0.02 8.14 1.65
N VAL A 51 -0.48 9.21 2.32
CA VAL A 51 -1.87 9.68 2.22
C VAL A 51 -2.23 10.04 0.79
N LEU A 52 -1.36 10.74 0.08
CA LEU A 52 -1.58 11.14 -1.32
C LEU A 52 -1.64 9.94 -2.26
N LEU A 53 -0.78 8.94 -2.08
CA LEU A 53 -0.81 7.70 -2.88
C LEU A 53 -2.17 7.00 -2.75
N PHE A 54 -2.73 6.92 -1.55
CA PHE A 54 -3.98 6.20 -1.28
C PHE A 54 -5.26 7.05 -1.39
N ASN A 55 -5.15 8.35 -1.70
CA ASN A 55 -6.30 9.25 -1.80
C ASN A 55 -7.34 8.75 -2.82
N GLY A 56 -6.88 8.23 -3.97
CA GLY A 56 -7.77 7.63 -4.98
C GLY A 56 -8.58 6.43 -4.47
N SER A 57 -8.07 5.70 -3.47
CA SER A 57 -8.74 4.56 -2.85
C SER A 57 -9.77 4.95 -1.80
N MET A 58 -9.68 6.17 -1.23
CA MET A 58 -10.64 6.65 -0.23
C MET A 58 -12.07 6.77 -0.77
N TRP A 59 -12.22 6.91 -2.09
CA TRP A 59 -13.53 6.89 -2.77
C TRP A 59 -14.11 5.47 -2.93
N ARG A 60 -13.32 4.44 -2.65
CA ARG A 60 -13.66 3.03 -2.89
C ARG A 60 -13.85 2.22 -1.61
N GLY A 61 -13.61 2.83 -0.44
CA GLY A 61 -13.77 2.21 0.87
C GLY A 61 -12.86 2.86 1.92
N ASP A 62 -12.87 2.29 3.12
CA ASP A 62 -12.04 2.76 4.22
C ASP A 62 -10.56 2.48 3.95
N VAL A 63 -9.73 3.49 4.20
CA VAL A 63 -8.27 3.40 4.12
C VAL A 63 -7.69 3.63 5.52
N GLU A 64 -7.04 2.61 6.06
CA GLU A 64 -6.35 2.69 7.35
C GLU A 64 -4.84 2.72 7.12
N ILE A 65 -4.18 3.81 7.56
CA ILE A 65 -2.73 3.97 7.47
C ILE A 65 -2.15 3.92 8.87
N LEU A 66 -1.40 2.85 9.16
CA LEU A 66 -0.80 2.60 10.47
C LEU A 66 0.72 2.71 10.37
N PRO A 67 1.36 3.72 11.01
CA PRO A 67 2.81 3.74 11.17
C PRO A 67 3.26 2.54 12.00
N VAL A 68 4.23 1.78 11.47
CA VAL A 68 4.81 0.61 12.13
C VAL A 68 6.31 0.76 12.29
N ASN A 69 6.86 0.14 13.34
CA ASN A 69 8.30 0.14 13.58
C ASN A 69 8.98 -1.05 12.89
N ASP A 70 10.15 -0.84 12.30
CA ASP A 70 11.00 -1.96 11.88
C ASP A 70 11.61 -2.66 13.11
N MET A 71 10.96 -3.76 13.50
CA MET A 71 11.37 -4.56 14.64
C MET A 71 12.65 -5.37 14.38
N ILE A 72 12.99 -5.65 13.12
CA ILE A 72 14.23 -6.33 12.75
C ILE A 72 15.40 -5.37 12.96
N ALA A 73 15.32 -4.16 12.40
CA ALA A 73 16.33 -3.12 12.59
C ALA A 73 16.48 -2.80 14.08
N ARG A 74 15.37 -2.61 14.81
CA ARG A 74 15.39 -2.39 16.26
C ARG A 74 16.12 -3.51 17.00
N ARG A 75 15.82 -4.78 16.71
CA ARG A 75 16.45 -5.91 17.42
C ARG A 75 17.95 -6.00 17.13
N LYS A 76 18.37 -5.73 15.89
CA LYS A 76 19.78 -5.66 15.49
C LYS A 76 20.50 -4.51 16.21
N ALA A 77 19.91 -3.32 16.22
CA ALA A 77 20.48 -2.14 16.89
C ALA A 77 20.66 -2.35 18.40
N LEU A 78 19.75 -3.07 19.04
CA LEU A 78 19.84 -3.43 20.47
C LEU A 78 20.84 -4.56 20.76
N GLY A 79 21.47 -5.16 19.74
CA GLY A 79 22.39 -6.30 19.93
C GLY A 79 21.69 -7.56 20.47
N ASN A 80 20.38 -7.68 20.26
CA ASN A 80 19.54 -8.80 20.72
C ASN A 80 19.31 -9.85 19.63
N TRP A 81 19.88 -9.67 18.45
CA TRP A 81 19.73 -10.62 17.35
C TRP A 81 20.41 -11.95 17.67
N GLY A 82 19.67 -13.07 17.55
CA GLY A 82 20.20 -14.41 17.81
C GLY A 82 20.49 -14.76 19.28
N LYS A 83 20.18 -13.86 20.21
CA LYS A 83 20.15 -14.12 21.66
C LYS A 83 18.76 -14.53 22.11
#